data_AF-A0A6C0C6D4-F1
#
_entry.id   AF-A0A6C0C6D4-F1
#
_cell.length_a   1.000
_cell.length_b   1.000
_cell.length_c   1.000
_cell.angle_alpha   90.00
_cell.angle_beta   90.00
_cell.angle_gamma   90.00
#
_symmetry.space_group_name_H-M   'P 1'
#
loop_
_entity.id
_entity.type
_entity.pdbx_description
1 polymer ?
#
loop_
_entity_poly.entity_id
_entity_poly.type
_entity_poly.pdbx_seq_one_letter_code
_entity_poly.pdbx_strand_id
1 'polypeptide(L)'
;MDNLLNSLNEYSNVSKLEITSETCCEDYTNHSVSEEKSICRVCGNDINSNISFLPEKCYDNKNQSHHGMPVNELLPDTNLGSVVGGKHYSNYNMRLVQQVNNYSSITYKDRSVLQVFTLIADCCKRHGINDKIVGEAKSIYKHICEKKISRGSNRKGIIAACVFMASKNVGNPRSSKEISKVFDCDSKVITKGIKSVNEILRIHKLGDRVNKERVEYSDLITRFCNNINIEPKQIDEIHLLAKNLLKKYKSELSSCTPSSLSASFIYYYIYLNKLKISKKDLSENTHISIVTIQKIVNLLNDLEIKKNEIY
;
A
#
# COMPACT_ATOMS: atom_id res chain seq x y z
N MET A 1 57.87 -35.61 -10.32
CA MET A 1 57.66 -34.17 -10.54
C MET A 1 56.38 -33.69 -9.84
N ASP A 2 55.78 -34.51 -8.96
CA ASP A 2 54.47 -34.23 -8.35
C ASP A 2 54.56 -33.71 -6.90
N ASN A 3 55.72 -33.82 -6.25
CA ASN A 3 55.92 -33.29 -4.90
C ASN A 3 56.27 -31.79 -4.85
N LEU A 4 56.65 -31.18 -5.98
CA LEU A 4 56.90 -29.73 -6.05
C LEU A 4 55.60 -28.93 -6.23
N LEU A 5 54.59 -29.53 -6.84
CA LEU A 5 53.29 -28.92 -7.11
C LEU A 5 52.36 -28.93 -5.87
N ASN A 6 52.51 -29.92 -4.98
CA ASN A 6 51.70 -29.97 -3.75
C ASN A 6 52.14 -28.95 -2.69
N SER A 7 53.42 -28.54 -2.66
CA SER A 7 53.90 -27.48 -1.76
C SER A 7 53.38 -26.09 -2.12
N LEU A 8 52.94 -25.87 -3.37
CA LEU A 8 52.37 -24.59 -3.80
C LEU A 8 50.88 -24.46 -3.43
N ASN A 9 50.17 -25.58 -3.23
CA ASN A 9 48.75 -25.59 -2.88
C ASN A 9 48.47 -25.43 -1.37
N GLU A 10 49.46 -25.64 -0.49
CA GLU A 10 49.29 -25.36 0.94
C GLU A 10 49.38 -23.86 1.28
N TYR A 11 50.07 -23.06 0.46
CA TYR A 11 50.13 -21.59 0.62
C TYR A 11 48.93 -20.84 0.04
N SER A 12 48.09 -21.48 -0.77
CA SER A 12 46.89 -20.86 -1.35
C SER A 12 45.65 -20.88 -0.45
N ASN A 13 45.71 -21.51 0.73
CA ASN A 13 44.60 -21.60 1.69
C ASN A 13 44.78 -20.71 2.92
N VAL A 14 45.56 -19.63 2.83
CA VAL A 14 45.39 -18.50 3.73
C VAL A 14 44.26 -17.67 3.14
N SER A 15 43.09 -17.76 3.78
CA SER A 15 41.97 -16.82 3.68
C SER A 15 42.46 -15.42 3.34
N LYS A 16 42.31 -15.01 2.08
CA LYS A 16 42.25 -13.59 1.73
C LYS A 16 40.98 -13.04 2.39
N LEU A 17 41.12 -12.62 3.64
CA LEU A 17 40.45 -11.42 4.08
C LEU A 17 40.98 -10.32 3.16
N GLU A 18 40.25 -10.05 2.07
CA GLU A 18 40.39 -8.79 1.37
C GLU A 18 39.95 -7.71 2.35
N ILE A 19 40.88 -7.28 3.21
CA ILE A 19 40.82 -5.95 3.76
C ILE A 19 41.10 -5.07 2.56
N THR A 20 40.05 -4.67 1.86
CA THR A 20 40.10 -3.49 1.00
C THR A 20 40.61 -2.39 1.92
N SER A 21 41.85 -1.94 1.72
CA SER A 21 42.31 -0.71 2.35
C SER A 21 41.45 0.38 1.75
N GLU A 22 40.30 0.66 2.38
CA GLU A 22 39.38 1.70 1.96
C GLU A 22 40.21 2.98 1.83
N THR A 23 40.37 3.44 0.59
CA THR A 23 41.02 4.72 0.39
C THR A 23 40.10 5.77 1.03
N CYS A 24 40.67 6.79 1.67
CA CYS A 24 39.86 7.82 2.36
C CYS A 24 38.77 8.48 1.48
N CYS A 25 38.85 8.35 0.16
CA CYS A 25 37.88 8.82 -0.82
C CYS A 25 36.66 7.89 -1.02
N GLU A 26 36.74 6.62 -0.63
CA GLU A 26 35.62 5.64 -0.74
C GLU A 26 34.56 5.86 0.35
N ASP A 27 34.96 6.47 1.47
CA ASP A 27 34.07 6.84 2.56
C ASP A 27 33.21 8.06 2.23
N TYR A 28 31.89 7.86 2.12
CA TYR A 28 30.92 8.93 1.85
C TYR A 28 30.88 10.02 2.96
N THR A 29 31.28 9.68 4.18
CA THR A 29 31.35 10.63 5.32
C THR A 29 32.45 11.67 5.16
N ASN A 30 33.49 11.35 4.38
CA ASN A 30 34.63 12.21 4.12
C ASN A 30 34.39 13.15 2.93
N HIS A 31 33.26 13.00 2.23
CA HIS A 31 32.90 13.83 1.08
C HIS A 31 32.44 15.21 1.56
N SER A 32 32.97 16.25 0.95
CA SER A 32 32.51 17.62 1.12
C SER A 32 32.22 18.24 -0.24
N VAL A 33 31.14 19.01 -0.34
CA VAL A 33 30.78 19.71 -1.56
C VAL A 33 31.33 21.13 -1.47
N SER A 34 32.23 21.48 -2.39
CA SER A 34 32.72 22.84 -2.59
C SER A 34 32.42 23.24 -4.03
N GLU A 35 31.57 24.25 -4.20
CA GLU A 35 31.10 24.73 -5.50
C GLU A 35 30.58 23.57 -6.40
N GLU A 36 31.30 23.25 -7.46
CA GLU A 36 30.92 22.27 -8.50
C GLU A 36 31.60 20.89 -8.34
N LYS A 37 32.40 20.70 -7.28
CA LYS A 37 33.18 19.48 -7.06
C LYS A 37 32.93 18.88 -5.69
N SER A 38 32.96 17.55 -5.64
CA SER A 38 33.06 16.82 -4.38
C SER A 38 34.54 16.56 -4.06
N ILE A 39 34.99 17.07 -2.92
CA ILE A 39 36.37 16.96 -2.45
C ILE A 39 36.40 16.09 -1.19
N CYS A 40 37.41 15.23 -1.07
CA CYS A 40 37.68 14.50 0.15
C CYS A 40 38.30 15.41 1.22
N ARG A 41 37.69 15.46 2.41
CA ARG A 41 38.19 16.28 3.55
C ARG A 41 39.56 15.85 4.06
N VAL A 42 39.94 14.60 3.85
CA VAL A 42 41.16 14.01 4.44
C VAL A 42 42.36 14.18 3.52
N CYS A 43 42.22 13.90 2.22
CA CYS A 43 43.32 13.97 1.26
C CYS A 43 43.25 15.15 0.29
N GLY A 44 42.13 15.90 0.25
CA GLY A 44 41.96 17.03 -0.66
C GLY A 44 41.79 16.64 -2.14
N ASN A 45 41.68 15.35 -2.46
CA ASN A 45 41.46 14.91 -3.83
C ASN A 45 40.01 15.16 -4.28
N ASP A 46 39.88 15.55 -5.56
CA ASP A 46 38.60 15.62 -6.28
C ASP A 46 38.06 14.19 -6.47
N ILE A 47 36.89 13.90 -5.89
CA ILE A 47 36.28 12.57 -5.91
C ILE A 47 35.45 12.38 -7.17
N ASN A 48 34.70 13.42 -7.58
CA ASN A 48 33.97 13.48 -8.84
C ASN A 48 33.60 14.93 -9.23
N SER A 49 33.54 15.19 -10.53
CA SER A 49 32.81 16.35 -11.07
C SER A 49 31.32 16.07 -10.88
N ASN A 50 30.60 16.95 -10.19
CA ASN A 50 29.19 16.77 -9.87
C ASN A 50 28.31 17.07 -11.10
N ILE A 51 28.51 16.35 -12.20
CA ILE A 51 27.61 16.44 -13.36
C ILE A 51 26.38 15.61 -13.04
N SER A 52 25.28 16.29 -12.70
CA SER A 52 24.02 15.61 -12.51
C SER A 52 23.44 15.22 -13.87
N PHE A 53 23.17 13.93 -14.10
CA PHE A 53 22.45 13.46 -15.28
C PHE A 53 20.93 13.62 -15.15
N LEU A 54 20.47 14.22 -14.05
CA LEU A 54 19.07 14.53 -13.87
C LEU A 54 18.72 15.76 -14.71
N PRO A 55 17.48 15.87 -15.23
CA PRO A 55 17.05 17.05 -15.97
C PRO A 55 17.16 18.30 -15.09
N GLU A 56 18.08 19.20 -15.44
CA GLU A 56 18.18 20.50 -14.77
C GLU A 56 17.01 21.38 -15.20
N LYS A 57 16.28 21.92 -14.22
CA LYS A 57 15.19 22.87 -14.47
C LYS A 57 15.76 24.27 -14.48
N CYS A 58 15.78 24.93 -15.64
CA CYS A 58 15.92 26.37 -15.70
C CYS A 58 14.63 27.00 -15.17
N TYR A 59 14.70 27.71 -14.05
CA TYR A 59 13.56 28.41 -13.44
C TYR A 59 13.26 29.76 -14.11
N ASP A 60 13.82 30.02 -15.29
CA ASP A 60 13.44 31.20 -16.06
C ASP A 60 11.95 31.15 -16.39
N ASN A 61 11.27 32.29 -16.25
CA ASN A 61 9.80 32.46 -16.40
C ASN A 61 9.24 32.01 -17.78
N LYS A 62 10.10 31.59 -18.69
CA LYS A 62 9.76 30.88 -19.92
C LYS A 62 10.06 29.41 -19.68
N ASN A 63 9.02 28.61 -19.40
CA ASN A 63 9.05 27.14 -19.23
C ASN A 63 9.65 26.38 -20.44
N GLN A 64 10.90 26.64 -20.81
CA GLN A 64 11.53 26.20 -22.05
C GLN A 64 12.44 24.98 -21.86
N SER A 65 12.76 24.61 -20.63
CA SER A 65 13.73 23.55 -20.33
C SER A 65 13.12 22.24 -19.82
N HIS A 66 11.97 21.79 -20.37
CA HIS A 66 11.53 20.40 -20.14
C HIS A 66 12.16 19.47 -21.18
N HIS A 67 13.33 18.94 -20.84
CA HIS A 67 14.07 17.98 -21.66
C HIS A 67 13.57 16.57 -21.35
N GLY A 68 12.38 16.22 -21.85
CA GLY A 68 11.82 14.87 -21.73
C GLY A 68 10.49 14.80 -20.96
N MET A 69 9.70 13.78 -21.31
CA MET A 69 8.42 13.48 -20.65
C MET A 69 8.67 12.62 -19.40
N PRO A 70 8.03 12.91 -18.25
CA PRO A 70 8.15 12.06 -17.08
C PRO A 70 7.73 10.63 -17.41
N VAL A 71 8.59 9.67 -17.07
CA VAL A 71 8.33 8.25 -17.30
C VAL A 71 7.67 7.62 -16.08
N ASN A 72 6.63 6.84 -16.32
CA ASN A 72 6.04 6.01 -15.27
C ASN A 72 6.87 4.72 -15.10
N GLU A 73 7.50 4.56 -13.94
CA GLU A 73 8.30 3.35 -13.60
C GLU A 73 7.49 2.05 -13.69
N LEU A 74 6.18 2.10 -13.39
CA LEU A 74 5.32 0.91 -13.45
C LEU A 74 4.95 0.51 -14.88
N LEU A 75 5.08 1.44 -15.84
CA LEU A 75 4.67 1.27 -17.23
C LEU A 75 5.69 1.96 -18.17
N PRO A 76 6.92 1.46 -18.26
CA PRO A 76 7.98 2.09 -19.05
C PRO A 76 7.61 2.18 -20.54
N ASP A 77 7.00 1.12 -21.08
CA ASP A 77 6.65 0.99 -22.50
C ASP A 77 5.57 1.97 -22.96
N THR A 78 4.86 2.63 -22.03
CA THR A 78 3.77 3.56 -22.38
C THR A 78 4.24 4.94 -22.81
N ASN A 79 5.53 5.26 -22.62
CA ASN A 79 6.08 6.58 -22.88
C ASN A 79 6.72 6.71 -24.28
N LEU A 80 6.62 5.65 -25.10
CA LEU A 80 7.21 5.59 -26.45
C LEU A 80 6.23 6.17 -27.49
N GLY A 81 6.03 7.48 -27.48
CA GLY A 81 5.24 8.12 -28.54
C GLY A 81 4.85 9.57 -28.29
N SER A 82 4.60 10.29 -29.38
CA SER A 82 3.95 11.60 -29.35
C SER A 82 2.48 11.46 -29.72
N VAL A 83 1.61 12.24 -29.08
CA VAL A 83 0.18 12.30 -29.41
C VAL A 83 -0.01 13.39 -30.47
N VAL A 84 -0.60 13.03 -31.60
CA VAL A 84 -0.99 14.00 -32.63
C VAL A 84 -2.29 14.69 -32.18
N GLY A 85 -2.19 15.96 -31.80
CA GLY A 85 -3.33 16.80 -31.40
C GLY A 85 -3.34 18.19 -32.05
N GLY A 86 -4.52 18.82 -32.19
CA GLY A 86 -4.67 20.21 -32.68
C GLY A 86 -6.06 20.50 -33.25
N LYS A 87 -6.50 21.77 -33.28
CA LYS A 87 -7.86 22.16 -33.74
C LYS A 87 -8.18 21.86 -35.22
N HIS A 88 -7.18 21.52 -36.04
CA HIS A 88 -7.30 21.29 -37.49
C HIS A 88 -7.81 19.89 -37.88
N TYR A 89 -8.62 19.24 -37.04
CA TYR A 89 -9.23 17.92 -37.33
C TYR A 89 -10.32 17.95 -38.41
N SER A 90 -10.54 19.08 -39.09
CA SER A 90 -11.49 19.18 -40.19
C SER A 90 -11.13 18.27 -41.37
N ASN A 91 -9.84 18.01 -41.58
CA ASN A 91 -9.36 17.16 -42.66
C ASN A 91 -9.42 15.67 -42.28
N TYR A 92 -10.14 14.88 -43.09
CA TYR A 92 -10.28 13.43 -42.91
C TYR A 92 -8.93 12.70 -42.75
N ASN A 93 -7.94 13.07 -43.56
CA ASN A 93 -6.61 12.45 -43.53
C ASN A 93 -5.91 12.65 -42.17
N MET A 94 -6.04 13.83 -41.56
CA MET A 94 -5.44 14.07 -40.24
C MET A 94 -6.17 13.35 -39.12
N ARG A 95 -7.49 13.16 -39.26
CA ARG A 95 -8.26 12.29 -38.34
C ARG A 95 -7.79 10.84 -38.44
N LEU A 96 -7.52 10.36 -39.66
CA LEU A 96 -6.99 9.01 -39.88
C LEU A 96 -5.60 8.83 -39.27
N VAL A 97 -4.69 9.80 -39.47
CA VAL A 97 -3.34 9.79 -38.88
C VAL A 97 -3.41 9.76 -37.35
N GLN A 98 -4.28 10.57 -36.74
CA GLN A 98 -4.50 10.56 -35.29
C GLN A 98 -5.04 9.21 -34.81
N GLN A 99 -6.03 8.64 -35.52
CA GLN A 99 -6.61 7.37 -35.16
C GLN A 99 -5.56 6.25 -35.20
N VAL A 100 -4.72 6.20 -36.24
CA VAL A 100 -3.63 5.23 -36.36
C VAL A 100 -2.58 5.44 -35.26
N ASN A 101 -2.17 6.68 -35.00
CA ASN A 101 -1.23 7.01 -33.92
C ASN A 101 -1.75 6.51 -32.56
N ASN A 102 -3.04 6.74 -32.25
CA ASN A 102 -3.66 6.27 -31.01
C ASN A 102 -3.76 4.74 -30.92
N TYR A 103 -3.83 4.02 -32.04
CA TYR A 103 -3.79 2.56 -32.04
C TYR A 103 -2.38 1.99 -31.87
N SER A 104 -1.37 2.66 -32.43
CA SER A 104 0.03 2.23 -32.38
C SER A 104 0.79 2.65 -31.11
N SER A 105 0.31 3.66 -30.37
CA SER A 105 1.06 4.28 -29.27
C SER A 105 1.15 3.45 -27.98
N ILE A 106 0.24 2.51 -27.74
CA ILE A 106 0.22 1.72 -26.51
C ILE A 106 -0.22 0.28 -26.76
N THR A 107 0.48 -0.68 -26.15
CA THR A 107 0.09 -2.08 -26.24
C THR A 107 -1.27 -2.33 -25.59
N TYR A 108 -2.01 -3.32 -26.08
CA TYR A 108 -3.31 -3.67 -25.50
C TYR A 108 -3.22 -4.05 -24.01
N LYS A 109 -2.12 -4.72 -23.62
CA LYS A 109 -1.87 -5.11 -22.23
C LYS A 109 -1.71 -3.89 -21.34
N ASP A 110 -0.86 -2.94 -21.72
CA ASP A 110 -0.62 -1.75 -20.91
C ASP A 110 -1.83 -0.82 -20.87
N ARG A 111 -2.57 -0.69 -21.98
CA ARG A 111 -3.85 0.03 -21.99
C ARG A 111 -4.83 -0.56 -20.97
N SER A 112 -4.90 -1.89 -20.89
CA SER A 112 -5.80 -2.56 -19.93
C SER A 112 -5.38 -2.35 -18.46
N VAL A 113 -4.08 -2.22 -18.19
CA VAL A 113 -3.54 -1.93 -16.85
C VAL A 113 -3.76 -0.46 -16.51
N LEU A 114 -3.54 0.46 -17.45
CA LEU A 114 -3.75 1.89 -17.28
C LEU A 114 -5.21 2.20 -16.96
N GLN A 115 -6.17 1.56 -17.62
CA GLN A 115 -7.60 1.64 -17.28
C GLN A 115 -7.91 1.19 -15.85
N VAL A 116 -7.16 0.21 -15.33
CA VAL A 116 -7.32 -0.22 -13.93
C VAL A 116 -6.67 0.78 -12.98
N PHE A 117 -5.53 1.36 -13.33
CA PHE A 117 -4.87 2.38 -12.54
C PHE A 117 -5.73 3.63 -12.39
N THR A 118 -6.43 4.06 -13.45
CA THR A 118 -7.40 5.16 -13.38
C THR A 118 -8.57 4.77 -12.49
N LEU A 119 -9.14 3.57 -12.67
CA LEU A 119 -10.25 3.09 -11.84
C LEU A 119 -9.89 3.02 -10.35
N ILE A 120 -8.70 2.53 -9.99
CA ILE A 120 -8.23 2.50 -8.60
C ILE A 120 -8.12 3.93 -8.05
N ALA A 121 -7.51 4.84 -8.81
CA ALA A 121 -7.34 6.22 -8.40
C ALA A 121 -8.68 6.93 -8.20
N ASP A 122 -9.62 6.77 -9.13
CA ASP A 122 -10.94 7.41 -9.07
C ASP A 122 -11.76 6.90 -7.88
N CYS A 123 -11.81 5.58 -7.66
CA CYS A 123 -12.49 5.01 -6.49
C CYS A 123 -11.84 5.46 -5.18
N CYS A 124 -10.52 5.43 -5.08
CA CYS A 124 -9.81 5.85 -3.87
C CYS A 124 -10.02 7.34 -3.57
N LYS A 125 -9.96 8.19 -4.59
CA LYS A 125 -10.15 9.64 -4.45
C LYS A 125 -11.56 10.00 -4.00
N ARG A 126 -12.60 9.32 -4.53
CA ARG A 126 -14.00 9.51 -4.08
C ARG A 126 -14.20 9.19 -2.59
N HIS A 127 -13.41 8.29 -2.03
CA HIS A 127 -13.52 7.84 -0.64
C HIS A 127 -12.41 8.37 0.29
N GLY A 128 -11.63 9.37 -0.16
CA GLY A 128 -10.58 10.01 0.67
C GLY A 128 -9.45 9.05 1.08
N ILE A 129 -9.12 8.07 0.24
CA ILE A 129 -7.98 7.17 0.47
C ILE A 129 -6.68 7.87 0.02
N ASN A 130 -5.64 7.78 0.85
CA ASN A 130 -4.33 8.41 0.61
C ASN A 130 -3.68 7.92 -0.70
N ASP A 131 -3.10 8.84 -1.48
CA ASP A 131 -2.35 8.55 -2.70
C ASP A 131 -1.21 7.55 -2.52
N LYS A 132 -0.60 7.49 -1.32
CA LYS A 132 0.39 6.45 -0.99
C LYS A 132 -0.19 5.04 -1.12
N ILE A 133 -1.44 4.85 -0.67
CA ILE A 133 -2.14 3.55 -0.80
C ILE A 133 -2.49 3.30 -2.27
N VAL A 134 -2.85 4.35 -3.02
CA VAL A 134 -3.14 4.26 -4.46
C VAL A 134 -1.91 3.82 -5.25
N GLY A 135 -0.74 4.43 -5.00
CA GLY A 135 0.52 4.06 -5.64
C GLY A 135 0.91 2.62 -5.35
N GLU A 136 0.84 2.22 -4.08
CA GLU A 136 1.13 0.85 -3.67
C GLU A 136 0.15 -0.17 -4.28
N ALA A 137 -1.14 0.17 -4.36
CA ALA A 137 -2.14 -0.70 -5.00
C ALA A 137 -1.89 -0.89 -6.49
N LYS A 138 -1.45 0.16 -7.20
CA LYS A 138 -1.06 0.08 -8.61
C LYS A 138 0.16 -0.83 -8.80
N SER A 139 1.17 -0.69 -7.93
CA SER A 139 2.36 -1.55 -7.92
C SER A 139 1.99 -3.03 -7.72
N ILE A 140 1.22 -3.34 -6.68
CA ILE A 140 0.75 -4.71 -6.39
C ILE A 140 -0.07 -5.28 -7.57
N TYR A 141 -0.96 -4.47 -8.16
CA TYR A 141 -1.77 -4.92 -9.30
C TYR A 141 -0.92 -5.22 -10.54
N LYS A 142 0.10 -4.41 -10.85
CA LYS A 142 1.02 -4.66 -11.98
C LYS A 142 1.68 -6.03 -11.83
N HIS A 143 2.25 -6.31 -10.67
CA HIS A 143 2.87 -7.60 -10.38
C HIS A 143 1.89 -8.78 -10.51
N ILE A 144 0.64 -8.63 -10.05
CA ILE A 144 -0.36 -9.70 -10.16
C ILE A 144 -0.78 -9.92 -11.62
N CYS A 145 -1.01 -8.85 -12.37
CA CYS A 145 -1.49 -8.90 -13.75
C CYS A 145 -0.48 -9.58 -14.69
N GLU A 146 0.82 -9.45 -14.42
CA GLU A 146 1.88 -10.14 -15.17
C GLU A 146 1.86 -11.65 -14.97
N LYS A 147 1.42 -12.12 -13.79
CA LYS A 147 1.41 -13.55 -13.45
C LYS A 147 0.10 -14.24 -13.81
N LYS A 148 -1.04 -13.57 -13.61
CA LYS A 148 -2.36 -14.16 -13.87
C LYS A 148 -3.34 -13.13 -14.40
N ILE A 149 -3.88 -13.42 -15.57
CA ILE A 149 -4.99 -12.65 -16.16
C ILE A 149 -6.30 -13.18 -15.61
N SER A 150 -7.12 -12.28 -15.06
CA SER A 150 -8.45 -12.60 -14.54
C SER A 150 -9.54 -11.89 -15.35
N ARG A 151 -10.74 -12.47 -15.38
CA ARG A 151 -11.88 -11.96 -16.16
C ARG A 151 -13.14 -11.85 -15.29
N GLY A 152 -14.08 -11.00 -15.74
CA GLY A 152 -15.40 -10.84 -15.11
C GLY A 152 -15.35 -10.32 -13.67
N SER A 153 -16.20 -10.87 -12.82
CA SER A 153 -16.30 -10.51 -11.39
C SER A 153 -15.02 -10.78 -10.61
N ASN A 154 -14.26 -11.82 -10.96
CA ASN A 154 -12.98 -12.13 -10.33
C ASN A 154 -11.95 -11.00 -10.57
N ARG A 155 -11.98 -10.35 -11.74
CA ARG A 155 -11.11 -9.19 -12.03
C ARG A 155 -11.42 -8.02 -11.11
N LYS A 156 -12.70 -7.67 -10.93
CA LYS A 156 -13.14 -6.62 -9.99
C LYS A 156 -12.70 -6.95 -8.55
N GLY A 157 -12.86 -8.21 -8.14
CA GLY A 157 -12.42 -8.68 -6.82
C GLY A 157 -10.92 -8.57 -6.61
N ILE A 158 -10.10 -8.88 -7.62
CA ILE A 158 -8.63 -8.75 -7.56
C ILE A 158 -8.23 -7.27 -7.46
N ILE A 159 -8.84 -6.38 -8.24
CA ILE A 159 -8.55 -4.93 -8.18
C ILE A 159 -8.82 -4.38 -6.77
N ALA A 160 -9.99 -4.70 -6.20
CA ALA A 160 -10.34 -4.30 -4.85
C ALA A 160 -9.42 -4.93 -3.79
N ALA A 161 -9.02 -6.19 -3.99
CA ALA A 161 -8.08 -6.88 -3.11
C ALA A 161 -6.68 -6.25 -3.13
N CYS A 162 -6.22 -5.71 -4.26
CA CYS A 162 -4.94 -4.98 -4.31
C CYS A 162 -4.96 -3.74 -3.41
N VAL A 163 -6.06 -2.98 -3.40
CA VAL A 163 -6.22 -1.83 -2.48
C VAL A 163 -6.26 -2.29 -1.02
N PHE A 164 -6.94 -3.41 -0.74
CA PHE A 164 -6.92 -4.00 0.59
C PHE A 164 -5.49 -4.35 1.05
N MET A 165 -4.69 -5.00 0.22
CA MET A 165 -3.30 -5.34 0.55
C MET A 165 -2.42 -4.09 0.70
N ALA A 166 -2.55 -3.12 -0.21
CA ALA A 166 -1.83 -1.85 -0.13
C ALA A 166 -2.12 -1.09 1.17
N SER A 167 -3.39 -1.09 1.62
CA SER A 167 -3.78 -0.44 2.87
C SER A 167 -3.07 -1.05 4.08
N LYS A 168 -2.82 -2.37 4.06
CA LYS A 168 -2.06 -3.07 5.09
C LYS A 168 -0.57 -2.74 5.03
N ASN A 169 0.01 -2.70 3.82
CA ASN A 169 1.42 -2.37 3.62
C ASN A 169 1.77 -0.96 4.13
N VAL A 170 0.85 -0.01 3.94
CA VAL A 170 1.03 1.38 4.39
C VAL A 170 0.80 1.55 5.90
N GLY A 171 0.26 0.53 6.60
CA GLY A 171 -0.06 0.60 8.03
C GLY A 171 -1.40 1.26 8.34
N ASN A 172 -2.33 1.35 7.37
CA ASN A 172 -3.69 1.82 7.59
C ASN A 172 -4.71 0.79 7.06
N PRO A 173 -4.86 -0.36 7.74
CA PRO A 173 -5.58 -1.50 7.22
C PRO A 173 -7.09 -1.26 7.14
N ARG A 174 -7.68 -1.39 5.94
CA ARG A 174 -9.13 -1.29 5.75
C ARG A 174 -9.82 -2.64 5.95
N SER A 175 -11.04 -2.63 6.46
CA SER A 175 -11.87 -3.84 6.51
C SER A 175 -12.37 -4.23 5.12
N SER A 176 -12.68 -5.51 4.91
CA SER A 176 -13.22 -6.01 3.64
C SER A 176 -14.56 -5.36 3.28
N LYS A 177 -15.36 -4.96 4.28
CA LYS A 177 -16.64 -4.27 4.09
C LYS A 177 -16.46 -2.81 3.66
N GLU A 178 -15.49 -2.09 4.24
CA GLU A 178 -15.13 -0.74 3.76
C GLU A 178 -14.71 -0.79 2.28
N ILE A 179 -13.84 -1.74 1.92
CA ILE A 179 -13.41 -1.91 0.51
C ILE A 179 -14.59 -2.29 -0.40
N SER A 180 -15.58 -3.03 0.10
CA SER A 180 -16.86 -3.31 -0.57
C SER A 180 -17.57 -2.03 -1.00
N LYS A 181 -17.65 -1.06 -0.09
CA LYS A 181 -18.29 0.22 -0.34
C LYS A 181 -17.46 1.11 -1.28
N VAL A 182 -16.14 1.03 -1.22
CA VAL A 182 -15.25 1.82 -2.11
C VAL A 182 -15.39 1.42 -3.58
N PHE A 183 -15.58 0.12 -3.84
CA PHE A 183 -15.64 -0.44 -5.20
C PHE A 183 -17.05 -0.80 -5.66
N ASP A 184 -18.08 -0.49 -4.86
CA ASP A 184 -19.48 -0.87 -5.12
C ASP A 184 -19.60 -2.34 -5.58
N CYS A 185 -18.96 -3.24 -4.83
CA CYS A 185 -18.88 -4.66 -5.13
C CYS A 185 -19.35 -5.51 -3.94
N ASP A 186 -19.88 -6.69 -4.23
CA ASP A 186 -20.28 -7.64 -3.19
C ASP A 186 -19.09 -8.08 -2.32
N SER A 187 -19.30 -8.14 -1.01
CA SER A 187 -18.25 -8.56 -0.07
C SER A 187 -17.76 -10.00 -0.32
N LYS A 188 -18.60 -10.85 -0.91
CA LYS A 188 -18.23 -12.22 -1.37
C LYS A 188 -17.19 -12.18 -2.49
N VAL A 189 -17.32 -11.25 -3.44
CA VAL A 189 -16.39 -11.09 -4.55
C VAL A 189 -15.04 -10.60 -4.06
N ILE A 190 -15.03 -9.68 -3.09
CA ILE A 190 -13.80 -9.14 -2.50
C ILE A 190 -13.08 -10.20 -1.67
N THR A 191 -13.79 -10.93 -0.82
CA THR A 191 -13.17 -12.02 -0.04
C THR A 191 -12.60 -13.12 -0.93
N LYS A 192 -13.28 -13.46 -2.05
CA LYS A 192 -12.72 -14.34 -3.07
C LYS A 192 -11.49 -13.73 -3.74
N GLY A 193 -11.52 -12.44 -4.08
CA GLY A 193 -10.39 -11.70 -4.62
C GLY A 193 -9.17 -11.72 -3.69
N ILE A 194 -9.35 -11.44 -2.40
CA ILE A 194 -8.30 -11.47 -1.37
C ILE A 194 -7.68 -12.87 -1.29
N LYS A 195 -8.49 -13.93 -1.32
CA LYS A 195 -7.98 -15.31 -1.36
C LYS A 195 -7.15 -15.57 -2.62
N SER A 196 -7.67 -15.19 -3.80
CA SER A 196 -6.97 -15.37 -5.07
C SER A 196 -5.66 -14.58 -5.13
N VAL A 197 -5.62 -13.34 -4.64
CA VAL A 197 -4.39 -12.53 -4.59
C VAL A 197 -3.36 -13.18 -3.66
N ASN A 198 -3.77 -13.60 -2.46
CA ASN A 198 -2.87 -14.30 -1.54
C ASN A 198 -2.31 -15.61 -2.15
N GLU A 199 -3.15 -16.36 -2.87
CA GLU A 199 -2.73 -17.59 -3.55
C GLU A 199 -1.69 -17.30 -4.63
N ILE A 200 -1.91 -16.29 -5.47
CA ILE A 200 -0.96 -15.86 -6.50
C ILE A 200 0.36 -15.44 -5.86
N LEU A 201 0.32 -14.63 -4.80
CA LEU A 201 1.52 -14.17 -4.10
C LEU A 201 2.31 -15.34 -3.48
N ARG A 202 1.60 -16.35 -2.94
CA ARG A 202 2.23 -17.57 -2.39
C ARG A 202 2.88 -18.40 -3.48
N ILE A 203 2.18 -18.68 -4.58
CA ILE A 203 2.68 -19.51 -5.68
C ILE A 203 3.94 -18.89 -6.29
N HIS A 204 3.94 -17.57 -6.49
CA HIS A 204 5.06 -16.88 -7.12
C HIS A 204 6.16 -16.43 -6.15
N LYS A 205 6.10 -16.84 -4.87
CA LYS A 205 7.06 -16.46 -3.81
C LYS A 205 7.24 -14.94 -3.63
N LEU A 206 6.22 -14.13 -3.96
CA LEU A 206 6.20 -12.68 -3.74
C LEU A 206 5.68 -12.33 -2.34
N GLY A 207 5.91 -13.21 -1.37
CA GLY A 207 5.32 -13.10 -0.04
C GLY A 207 5.77 -11.85 0.74
N ASP A 208 6.95 -11.31 0.42
CA ASP A 208 7.55 -10.21 1.19
C ASP A 208 7.05 -8.83 0.72
N ARG A 209 6.43 -8.76 -0.47
CA ARG A 209 5.81 -7.53 -0.97
C ARG A 209 4.55 -7.14 -0.23
N VAL A 210 3.92 -8.05 0.52
CA VAL A 210 2.66 -7.79 1.21
C VAL A 210 2.74 -8.18 2.67
N ASN A 211 2.35 -7.27 3.55
CA ASN A 211 2.25 -7.56 4.98
C ASN A 211 1.21 -8.67 5.22
N LYS A 212 1.65 -9.77 5.84
CA LYS A 212 0.84 -10.96 6.15
C LYS A 212 0.05 -10.84 7.45
N GLU A 213 0.29 -9.80 8.24
CA GLU A 213 -0.42 -9.54 9.49
C GLU A 213 -1.93 -9.47 9.27
N ARG A 214 -2.70 -9.91 10.27
CA ARG A 214 -4.16 -9.79 10.21
C ARG A 214 -4.53 -8.37 10.60
N VAL A 215 -5.62 -7.87 10.04
CA VAL A 215 -6.19 -6.59 10.48
C VAL A 215 -6.64 -6.73 11.92
N GLU A 216 -6.11 -5.90 12.81
CA GLU A 216 -6.50 -5.89 14.22
C GLU A 216 -7.66 -4.92 14.48
N TYR A 217 -8.26 -5.04 15.66
CA TYR A 217 -9.37 -4.17 16.07
C TYR A 217 -8.88 -2.77 16.46
N SER A 218 -7.67 -2.67 17.00
CA SER A 218 -7.01 -1.41 17.38
C SER A 218 -6.97 -0.44 16.19
N ASP A 219 -6.46 -0.89 15.04
CA ASP A 219 -6.34 -0.05 13.84
C ASP A 219 -7.69 0.51 13.35
N LEU A 220 -8.76 -0.24 13.56
CA LEU A 220 -10.11 0.13 13.12
C LEU A 220 -10.82 1.07 14.10
N ILE A 221 -10.57 0.94 15.41
CA ILE A 221 -11.20 1.77 16.45
C ILE A 221 -10.92 3.25 16.19
N THR A 222 -9.64 3.62 16.05
CA THR A 222 -9.25 5.03 15.84
C THR A 222 -9.96 5.64 14.65
N ARG A 223 -10.06 4.89 13.55
CA ARG A 223 -10.74 5.36 12.34
C ARG A 223 -12.24 5.51 12.54
N PHE A 224 -12.90 4.52 13.13
CA PHE A 224 -14.33 4.58 13.36
C PHE A 224 -14.71 5.70 14.34
N CYS A 225 -13.90 5.92 15.38
CA CYS A 225 -14.11 7.00 16.34
C CYS A 225 -13.94 8.40 15.70
N ASN A 226 -12.96 8.58 14.81
CA ASN A 226 -12.76 9.85 14.10
C ASN A 226 -14.00 10.26 13.29
N ASN A 227 -14.75 9.29 12.77
CA ASN A 227 -15.98 9.54 12.04
C ASN A 227 -17.20 9.81 12.95
N ILE A 228 -17.12 9.54 14.27
CA ILE A 228 -18.24 9.67 15.24
C ILE A 228 -18.09 10.93 16.12
N ASN A 229 -17.06 11.76 15.88
CA ASN A 229 -16.77 12.97 16.65
C ASN A 229 -16.58 12.70 18.15
N ILE A 230 -15.85 11.63 18.48
CA ILE A 230 -15.43 11.26 19.83
C ILE A 230 -14.13 12.00 20.17
N GLU A 231 -13.96 12.47 21.41
CA GLU A 231 -12.73 13.17 21.82
C GLU A 231 -11.51 12.23 21.82
N PRO A 232 -10.30 12.71 21.51
CA PRO A 232 -9.11 11.86 21.42
C PRO A 232 -8.80 11.13 22.73
N LYS A 233 -9.06 11.76 23.89
CA LYS A 233 -8.92 11.10 25.22
C LYS A 233 -9.81 9.87 25.35
N GLN A 234 -11.04 9.96 24.85
CA GLN A 234 -12.00 8.85 24.88
C GLN A 234 -11.57 7.72 23.94
N ILE A 235 -10.89 8.03 22.83
CA ILE A 235 -10.34 7.01 21.92
C ILE A 235 -9.29 6.16 22.64
N ASP A 236 -8.40 6.78 23.41
CA ASP A 236 -7.38 6.07 24.20
C ASP A 236 -8.01 5.19 25.29
N GLU A 237 -9.07 5.68 25.93
CA GLU A 237 -9.86 4.89 26.89
C GLU A 237 -10.53 3.68 26.23
N ILE A 238 -11.08 3.84 25.02
CA ILE A 238 -11.67 2.74 24.25
C ILE A 238 -10.61 1.68 23.91
N HIS A 239 -9.39 2.11 23.53
CA HIS A 239 -8.29 1.18 23.28
C HIS A 239 -7.89 0.40 24.54
N LEU A 240 -7.81 1.08 25.68
CA LEU A 240 -7.49 0.44 26.96
C LEU A 240 -8.59 -0.55 27.37
N LEU A 241 -9.86 -0.16 27.22
CA LEU A 241 -11.02 -1.01 27.47
C LEU A 241 -10.99 -2.25 26.58
N ALA A 242 -10.80 -2.07 25.27
CA ALA A 242 -10.75 -3.17 24.31
C ALA A 242 -9.62 -4.15 24.63
N LYS A 243 -8.43 -3.64 25.00
CA LYS A 243 -7.28 -4.46 25.42
C LYS A 243 -7.59 -5.25 26.69
N ASN A 244 -8.28 -4.64 27.66
CA ASN A 244 -8.67 -5.30 28.90
C ASN A 244 -9.72 -6.39 28.68
N LEU A 245 -10.74 -6.13 27.86
CA LEU A 245 -11.76 -7.12 27.51
C LEU A 245 -11.17 -8.29 26.74
N LEU A 246 -10.30 -8.04 25.76
CA LEU A 246 -9.69 -9.11 24.98
C LEU A 246 -8.75 -10.00 25.81
N LYS A 247 -8.04 -9.42 26.79
CA LYS A 247 -7.23 -10.18 27.74
C LYS A 247 -8.08 -11.12 28.61
N LYS A 248 -9.26 -10.65 29.03
CA LYS A 248 -10.16 -11.41 29.92
C LYS A 248 -10.94 -12.50 29.17
N TYR A 249 -11.44 -12.20 27.97
CA TYR A 249 -12.44 -13.02 27.25
C TYR A 249 -11.92 -13.53 25.90
N LYS A 250 -10.65 -13.95 25.85
CA LYS A 250 -9.99 -14.36 24.60
C LYS A 250 -10.67 -15.57 23.95
N SER A 251 -11.18 -16.51 24.75
CA SER A 251 -11.87 -17.72 24.28
C SER A 251 -13.17 -17.39 23.55
N GLU A 252 -14.00 -16.54 24.13
CA GLU A 252 -15.33 -16.24 23.60
C GLU A 252 -15.25 -15.33 22.36
N LEU A 253 -14.34 -14.34 22.38
CA LEU A 253 -14.23 -13.33 21.32
C LEU A 253 -13.43 -13.80 20.09
N SER A 254 -12.73 -14.94 20.16
CA SER A 254 -11.90 -15.47 19.06
C SER A 254 -12.69 -15.73 17.76
N SER A 255 -13.98 -16.05 17.89
CA SER A 255 -14.87 -16.32 16.74
C SER A 255 -15.32 -15.06 15.99
N CYS A 256 -15.19 -13.88 16.62
CA CYS A 256 -15.72 -12.64 16.10
C CYS A 256 -14.74 -11.96 15.13
N THR A 257 -15.27 -11.31 14.09
CA THR A 257 -14.41 -10.56 13.16
C THR A 257 -13.85 -9.29 13.82
N PRO A 258 -12.62 -8.85 13.49
CA PRO A 258 -12.01 -7.65 14.07
C PRO A 258 -12.88 -6.39 13.88
N SER A 259 -13.52 -6.26 12.73
CA SER A 259 -14.44 -5.15 12.43
C SER A 259 -15.65 -5.16 13.37
N SER A 260 -16.28 -6.32 13.61
CA SER A 260 -17.41 -6.43 14.54
C SER A 260 -17.01 -6.19 15.99
N LEU A 261 -15.83 -6.65 16.40
CA LEU A 261 -15.28 -6.36 17.73
C LEU A 261 -15.07 -4.86 17.93
N SER A 262 -14.43 -4.19 16.96
CA SER A 262 -14.17 -2.76 17.00
C SER A 262 -15.45 -1.94 17.19
N ALA A 263 -16.48 -2.21 16.38
CA ALA A 263 -17.77 -1.54 16.50
C ALA A 263 -18.46 -1.83 17.85
N SER A 264 -18.33 -3.06 18.36
CA SER A 264 -18.94 -3.46 19.62
C SER A 264 -18.26 -2.82 20.82
N PHE A 265 -16.93 -2.71 20.83
CA PHE A 265 -16.19 -2.02 21.89
C PHE A 265 -16.52 -0.54 21.95
N ILE A 266 -16.62 0.12 20.79
CA ILE A 266 -17.07 1.53 20.70
C ILE A 266 -18.48 1.67 21.26
N TYR A 267 -19.42 0.81 20.83
CA TYR A 267 -20.79 0.84 21.34
C TYR A 267 -20.88 0.57 22.85
N TYR A 268 -20.09 -0.38 23.34
CA TYR A 268 -20.07 -0.75 24.75
C TYR A 268 -19.53 0.40 25.61
N TYR A 269 -18.48 1.11 25.16
CA TYR A 269 -18.00 2.33 25.83
C TYR A 269 -19.05 3.44 25.83
N ILE A 270 -19.73 3.67 24.70
CA ILE A 270 -20.85 4.63 24.59
C ILE A 270 -21.96 4.30 25.58
N TYR A 271 -22.28 3.02 25.75
CA TYR A 271 -23.28 2.53 26.69
C TYR A 271 -22.89 2.79 28.15
N LEU A 272 -21.63 2.51 28.53
CA LEU A 272 -21.13 2.77 29.89
C LEU A 272 -21.15 4.26 30.24
N ASN A 273 -20.71 5.11 29.32
CA ASN A 273 -20.61 6.56 29.53
C ASN A 273 -21.89 7.33 29.20
N LYS A 274 -22.97 6.64 28.82
CA LYS A 274 -24.28 7.22 28.48
C LYS A 274 -24.19 8.33 27.43
N LEU A 275 -23.34 8.17 26.42
CA LEU A 275 -23.19 9.14 25.33
C LEU A 275 -24.41 9.09 24.39
N LYS A 276 -24.81 10.24 23.84
CA LYS A 276 -25.99 10.40 22.96
C LYS A 276 -25.71 10.01 21.50
N ILE A 277 -25.04 8.89 21.26
CA ILE A 277 -24.74 8.40 19.90
C ILE A 277 -25.74 7.29 19.55
N SER A 278 -26.39 7.37 18.40
CA SER A 278 -27.37 6.36 18.02
C SER A 278 -26.69 5.09 17.49
N LYS A 279 -27.32 3.94 17.73
CA LYS A 279 -26.90 2.64 17.16
C LYS A 279 -26.88 2.66 15.63
N LYS A 280 -27.75 3.46 15.02
CA LYS A 280 -27.86 3.58 13.56
C LYS A 280 -26.63 4.29 13.00
N ASP A 281 -26.22 5.40 13.61
CA ASP A 281 -25.05 6.17 13.16
C ASP A 281 -23.77 5.32 13.21
N LEU A 282 -23.61 4.54 14.29
CA LEU A 282 -22.48 3.62 14.42
C LEU A 282 -22.51 2.49 13.37
N SER A 283 -23.68 1.95 13.08
CA SER A 283 -23.87 0.90 12.07
C SER A 283 -23.56 1.40 10.67
N GLU A 284 -24.02 2.61 10.34
CA GLU A 284 -23.80 3.26 9.04
C GLU A 284 -22.33 3.56 8.80
N ASN A 285 -21.61 4.01 9.82
CA ASN A 285 -20.19 4.31 9.75
C ASN A 285 -19.32 3.04 9.66
N THR A 286 -19.59 2.03 10.48
CA THR A 286 -18.79 0.79 10.53
C THR A 286 -19.16 -0.22 9.44
N HIS A 287 -20.32 -0.06 8.79
CA HIS A 287 -20.91 -0.99 7.82
C HIS A 287 -21.18 -2.38 8.42
N ILE A 288 -21.58 -2.41 9.69
CA ILE A 288 -21.89 -3.64 10.43
C ILE A 288 -23.34 -3.60 10.87
N SER A 289 -24.04 -4.73 10.82
CA SER A 289 -25.46 -4.76 11.16
C SER A 289 -25.68 -4.53 12.66
N ILE A 290 -26.70 -3.76 12.99
CA ILE A 290 -27.08 -3.43 14.38
C ILE A 290 -27.24 -4.69 15.23
N VAL A 291 -27.84 -5.75 14.66
CA VAL A 291 -28.05 -7.03 15.33
C VAL A 291 -26.73 -7.69 15.73
N THR A 292 -25.67 -7.59 14.92
CA THR A 292 -24.37 -8.18 15.26
C THR A 292 -23.66 -7.42 16.37
N ILE A 293 -23.75 -6.08 16.36
CA ILE A 293 -23.22 -5.25 17.45
C ILE A 293 -23.94 -5.60 18.77
N GLN A 294 -25.28 -5.67 18.72
CA GLN A 294 -26.08 -6.01 19.90
C GLN A 294 -25.77 -7.40 20.45
N LYS A 295 -25.59 -8.40 19.57
CA LYS A 295 -25.23 -9.77 19.98
C LYS A 295 -23.91 -9.82 20.76
N ILE A 296 -22.88 -9.14 20.28
CA ILE A 296 -21.56 -9.12 20.94
C ILE A 296 -21.64 -8.35 22.26
N VAL A 297 -22.39 -7.24 22.30
CA VAL A 297 -22.55 -6.42 23.51
C VAL A 297 -23.33 -7.16 24.59
N ASN A 298 -24.41 -7.86 24.23
CA ASN A 298 -25.14 -8.71 25.17
C ASN A 298 -24.24 -9.81 25.72
N LEU A 299 -23.44 -10.45 24.85
CA LEU A 299 -22.47 -11.46 25.27
C LEU A 299 -21.44 -10.88 26.26
N LEU A 300 -20.95 -9.65 26.04
CA LEU A 300 -20.06 -8.97 26.99
C LEU A 300 -20.74 -8.68 28.33
N ASN A 301 -21.99 -8.20 28.32
CA ASN A 301 -22.76 -7.96 29.54
C ASN A 301 -22.99 -9.26 30.33
N ASP A 302 -23.38 -10.35 29.66
CA ASP A 302 -23.60 -11.65 30.31
C ASP A 302 -22.32 -12.17 30.97
N LEU A 303 -21.16 -11.92 30.36
CA LEU A 303 -19.85 -12.30 30.89
C LEU A 303 -19.41 -11.45 32.08
N GLU A 304 -19.85 -10.20 32.16
CA GLU A 304 -19.61 -9.34 33.32
C GLU A 304 -20.55 -9.66 34.49
N ILE A 305 -21.82 -9.95 34.21
CA ILE A 305 -22.81 -10.35 35.22
C ILE A 305 -22.39 -11.66 35.90
N LYS A 306 -22.00 -12.67 35.12
CA LYS A 306 -21.51 -13.96 35.67
C LYS A 306 -20.31 -13.80 36.59
N LYS A 307 -19.54 -12.71 36.46
CA LYS A 307 -18.41 -12.44 37.35
C LYS A 307 -18.86 -11.81 38.66
N ASN A 308 -19.89 -10.98 38.65
CA ASN A 308 -20.46 -10.37 39.86
C ASN A 308 -21.27 -11.37 40.70
N GLU A 309 -21.68 -12.51 40.14
CA GLU A 309 -22.35 -13.59 40.88
C GLU A 309 -21.38 -14.61 41.53
N ILE A 310 -20.08 -14.54 41.20
CA ILE A 310 -19.05 -15.48 41.70
C ILE A 310 -18.23 -14.86 42.86
N TYR A 311 -18.52 -13.61 43.24
CA TYR A 311 -17.97 -12.94 44.43
C TYR A 311 -19.10 -12.60 45.41
#